data_AF-A0A2E6H6H2-F1
#
_entry.id   AF-A0A2E6H6H2-F1
#
_cell.length_a   1.000
_cell.length_b   1.000
_cell.length_c   1.000
_cell.angle_alpha   90.00
_cell.angle_beta   90.00
_cell.angle_gamma   90.00
#
_symmetry.space_group_name_H-M   'P 1'
#
loop_
_entity.id
_entity.type
_entity.pdbx_description
1 polymer ?
#
loop_
_entity_poly.entity_id
_entity_poly.type
_entity_poly.pdbx_seq_one_letter_code
_entity_poly.pdbx_strand_id
1 'polypeptide(L)'
;MTRKSRELRLSETQALIAGYTEVGLENSRNCRFAIDMEYRLRNGRGLSPKRRAWLDSIIEQGVPEAKSPELVAKITESANLDGMQHRRKVMLDFASKIRMGWDLSEKQQSWLDNMMAEAKKIQLEGKWIPSDELIEKLRLAIRIAASKNEYYFQHRVGTAKAYEKVNSWINWKDRAPSHQSLEEPHLDEWACNKLLKAFKKIFEELDNPSHVIGDMRYYKGQVALIADAPYVTDRGQLVYPTLVNGTMLELGINMIGKRRQKV
;
A
#
# COMPACT_ATOMS: atom_id res chain seq x y z
N MET A 1 22.19 -4.36 -48.61
CA MET A 1 21.45 -3.13 -48.25
C MET A 1 22.33 -1.92 -48.46
N THR A 2 21.83 -0.91 -49.18
CA THR A 2 22.46 0.41 -49.33
C THR A 2 22.64 1.06 -47.95
N ARG A 3 23.78 1.71 -47.72
CA ARG A 3 24.09 2.33 -46.42
C ARG A 3 23.15 3.52 -46.18
N LYS A 4 22.22 3.42 -45.22
CA LYS A 4 21.37 4.55 -44.79
C LYS A 4 22.22 5.76 -44.39
N SER A 5 21.75 6.98 -44.69
CA SER A 5 22.40 8.20 -44.22
C SER A 5 22.27 8.36 -42.69
N ARG A 6 23.03 9.29 -42.10
CA ARG A 6 22.93 9.60 -40.66
C ARG A 6 21.58 10.24 -40.33
N GLU A 7 21.16 11.19 -41.16
CA GLU A 7 19.90 11.93 -41.01
C GLU A 7 18.69 10.99 -41.12
N LEU A 8 18.69 10.09 -42.10
CA LEU A 8 17.63 9.10 -42.25
C LEU A 8 17.52 8.23 -40.99
N ARG A 9 18.64 7.68 -40.49
CA ARG A 9 18.63 6.91 -39.24
C ARG A 9 18.11 7.71 -38.06
N LEU A 10 18.50 8.97 -37.92
CA LEU A 10 18.05 9.81 -36.82
C LEU A 10 16.53 9.98 -36.88
N SER A 11 15.97 10.30 -38.06
CA SER A 11 14.52 10.46 -38.24
C SER A 11 13.76 9.16 -37.97
N GLU A 12 14.21 8.02 -38.49
CA GLU A 12 13.60 6.71 -38.25
C GLU A 12 13.70 6.31 -36.77
N THR A 13 14.81 6.61 -36.10
CA THR A 13 14.99 6.33 -34.67
C THR A 13 14.02 7.15 -33.83
N GLN A 14 13.80 8.41 -34.18
CA GLN A 14 12.84 9.28 -33.48
C GLN A 14 11.41 8.80 -33.67
N ALA A 15 11.03 8.39 -34.89
CA ALA A 15 9.73 7.80 -35.17
C ALA A 15 9.53 6.49 -34.38
N LEU A 16 10.56 5.65 -34.31
CA LEU A 16 10.55 4.43 -33.51
C LEU A 16 10.35 4.73 -32.02
N ILE A 17 11.11 5.67 -31.44
CA ILE A 17 10.98 6.07 -30.03
C ILE A 17 9.56 6.57 -29.76
N ALA A 18 9.02 7.44 -30.61
CA ALA A 18 7.66 7.96 -30.49
C ALA A 18 6.62 6.82 -30.49
N GLY A 19 6.76 5.84 -31.39
CA GLY A 19 5.90 4.66 -31.42
C GLY A 19 6.00 3.83 -30.13
N TYR A 20 7.21 3.57 -29.62
CA TYR A 20 7.40 2.88 -28.33
C TYR A 20 6.78 3.65 -27.16
N THR A 21 6.89 4.97 -27.14
CA THR A 21 6.29 5.85 -26.13
C THR A 21 4.76 5.82 -26.20
N GLU A 22 4.17 5.93 -27.39
CA GLU A 22 2.73 5.85 -27.61
C GLU A 22 2.16 4.53 -27.09
N VAL A 23 2.90 3.43 -27.27
CA VAL A 23 2.54 2.12 -26.74
C VAL A 23 3.02 1.86 -25.31
N GLY A 24 3.53 2.85 -24.58
CA GLY A 24 3.95 2.72 -23.18
C GLY A 24 5.12 1.75 -22.94
N LEU A 25 5.96 1.50 -23.95
CA LEU A 25 7.14 0.63 -23.92
C LEU A 25 8.47 1.38 -23.77
N GLU A 26 8.42 2.58 -23.19
CA GLU A 26 9.58 3.48 -23.00
C GLU A 26 10.76 2.80 -22.28
N ASN A 27 10.45 1.94 -21.30
CA ASN A 27 11.44 1.23 -20.48
C ASN A 27 11.97 -0.06 -21.12
N SER A 28 11.45 -0.44 -22.29
CA SER A 28 11.93 -1.62 -23.01
C SER A 28 13.42 -1.50 -23.34
N ARG A 29 14.12 -2.63 -23.46
CA ARG A 29 15.55 -2.65 -23.83
C ARG A 29 15.78 -1.96 -25.18
N ASN A 30 14.88 -2.20 -26.14
CA ASN A 30 14.98 -1.66 -27.49
C ASN A 30 14.75 -0.14 -27.51
N CYS A 31 13.75 0.36 -26.80
CA CYS A 31 13.51 1.81 -26.70
C CYS A 31 14.68 2.52 -25.98
N ARG A 32 15.18 1.99 -24.86
CA ARG A 32 16.35 2.55 -24.17
C ARG A 32 17.61 2.56 -25.05
N PHE A 33 17.82 1.50 -25.83
CA PHE A 33 18.90 1.46 -26.81
C PHE A 33 18.71 2.52 -27.90
N ALA A 34 17.49 2.66 -28.45
CA ALA A 34 17.16 3.67 -29.44
C ALA A 34 17.40 5.09 -28.90
N ILE A 35 17.01 5.39 -27.66
CA ILE A 35 17.26 6.68 -26.98
C ILE A 35 18.77 6.98 -26.87
N ASP A 36 19.60 6.00 -26.45
CA ASP A 36 21.06 6.21 -26.41
C ASP A 36 21.63 6.45 -27.82
N MET A 37 21.11 5.74 -28.84
CA MET A 37 21.55 5.94 -30.22
C MET A 37 21.13 7.30 -30.78
N GLU A 38 19.89 7.74 -30.52
CA GLU A 38 19.39 9.07 -30.89
C GLU A 38 20.28 10.16 -30.29
N TYR A 39 20.56 10.07 -28.99
CA TYR A 39 21.43 11.02 -28.30
C TYR A 39 22.82 11.12 -28.94
N ARG A 40 23.43 9.98 -29.31
CA ARG A 40 24.72 9.95 -30.01
C ARG A 40 24.63 10.56 -31.40
N LEU A 41 23.59 10.20 -32.16
CA LEU A 41 23.37 10.69 -33.51
C LEU A 41 23.10 12.19 -33.54
N ARG A 42 22.38 12.76 -32.56
CA ARG A 42 22.18 14.22 -32.43
C ARG A 42 23.51 14.94 -32.18
N ASN A 43 24.35 14.39 -31.32
CA ASN A 43 25.63 14.97 -30.93
C ASN A 43 26.79 14.77 -31.93
N GLY A 44 26.53 14.34 -33.16
CA GLY A 44 27.61 14.14 -34.14
C GLY A 44 28.48 12.90 -33.89
N ARG A 45 28.15 12.07 -32.90
CA ARG A 45 28.97 10.90 -32.55
C ARG A 45 28.67 9.75 -33.52
N GLY A 46 29.72 9.19 -34.10
CA GLY A 46 29.62 8.00 -34.95
C GLY A 46 29.12 6.78 -34.18
N LEU A 47 28.30 5.95 -34.82
CA LEU A 47 27.89 4.65 -34.31
C LEU A 47 28.79 3.55 -34.87
N SER A 48 29.23 2.62 -34.01
CA SER A 48 30.00 1.46 -34.44
C SER A 48 29.17 0.60 -35.41
N PRO A 49 29.82 -0.18 -36.30
CA PRO A 49 29.11 -1.02 -37.27
C PRO A 49 28.06 -1.94 -36.64
N LYS A 50 28.40 -2.59 -35.51
CA LYS A 50 27.47 -3.46 -34.77
C LYS A 50 26.25 -2.70 -34.22
N ARG A 51 26.46 -1.48 -33.69
CA ARG A 51 25.36 -0.65 -33.16
C ARG A 51 24.44 -0.16 -34.28
N ARG A 52 25.00 0.20 -35.44
CA ARG A 52 24.21 0.56 -36.62
C ARG A 52 23.38 -0.61 -37.11
N ALA A 53 23.98 -1.78 -37.28
CA ALA A 53 23.27 -2.98 -37.70
C ALA A 53 22.15 -3.35 -36.71
N TRP A 54 22.41 -3.26 -35.41
CA TRP A 54 21.39 -3.53 -34.40
C TRP A 54 20.26 -2.48 -34.40
N LEU A 55 20.58 -1.19 -34.50
CA LEU A 55 19.58 -0.14 -34.60
C LEU A 55 18.71 -0.29 -35.86
N ASP A 56 19.34 -0.52 -37.01
CA ASP A 56 18.65 -0.73 -38.28
C ASP A 56 17.74 -1.96 -38.19
N SER A 57 18.18 -3.03 -37.51
CA SER A 57 17.37 -4.22 -37.26
C SER A 57 16.15 -3.95 -36.37
N ILE A 58 16.28 -3.12 -35.33
CA ILE A 58 15.13 -2.74 -34.49
C ILE A 58 14.17 -1.84 -35.28
N ILE A 59 14.68 -0.90 -36.07
CA ILE A 59 13.86 -0.03 -36.92
C ILE A 59 13.06 -0.86 -37.92
N GLU A 60 13.69 -1.86 -38.54
CA GLU A 60 13.04 -2.76 -39.50
C GLU A 60 11.98 -3.65 -38.84
N GLN A 61 12.23 -4.13 -37.62
CA GLN A 61 11.23 -4.87 -36.83
C GLN A 61 10.06 -3.99 -36.39
N GLY A 62 10.29 -2.69 -36.19
CA GLY A 62 9.29 -1.74 -35.72
C GLY A 62 8.92 -1.90 -34.24
N VAL A 63 7.76 -1.36 -33.88
CA VAL A 63 7.17 -1.52 -32.55
C VAL A 63 6.50 -2.90 -32.49
N PRO A 64 6.74 -3.72 -31.44
CA PRO A 64 6.09 -5.02 -31.31
C PRO A 64 4.57 -4.87 -31.28
N GLU A 65 3.89 -5.58 -32.18
CA GLU A 65 2.44 -5.68 -32.16
C GLU A 65 2.01 -6.62 -31.02
N ALA A 66 1.01 -6.19 -30.25
CA ALA A 66 0.47 -7.01 -29.18
C ALA A 66 -0.25 -8.23 -29.76
N LYS A 67 0.09 -9.44 -29.28
CA LYS A 67 -0.67 -10.67 -29.59
C LYS A 67 -2.17 -10.54 -29.28
N SER A 68 -2.52 -9.75 -28.27
CA SER A 68 -3.89 -9.54 -27.82
C SER A 68 -4.10 -8.06 -27.45
N PRO A 69 -4.34 -7.17 -28.43
CA PRO A 69 -4.44 -5.73 -28.18
C PRO A 69 -5.60 -5.38 -27.25
N GLU A 70 -6.71 -6.10 -27.34
CA GLU A 70 -7.89 -5.93 -26.48
C GLU A 70 -7.56 -6.20 -25.00
N LEU A 71 -6.83 -7.28 -24.72
CA LEU A 71 -6.43 -7.62 -23.35
C LEU A 71 -5.50 -6.55 -22.77
N VAL A 72 -4.55 -6.07 -23.57
CA VAL A 72 -3.64 -5.00 -23.15
C VAL A 72 -4.41 -3.71 -22.84
N ALA A 73 -5.32 -3.30 -23.73
CA ALA A 73 -6.15 -2.12 -23.50
C ALA A 73 -6.97 -2.25 -22.21
N LYS A 74 -7.59 -3.41 -21.99
CA LYS A 74 -8.38 -3.70 -20.78
C LYS A 74 -7.55 -3.65 -19.49
N ILE A 75 -6.32 -4.16 -19.52
CA ILE A 75 -5.40 -4.09 -18.37
C ILE A 75 -5.00 -2.64 -18.11
N THR A 76 -4.66 -1.87 -19.15
CA THR A 76 -4.28 -0.46 -19.03
C THR A 76 -5.43 0.39 -18.49
N GLU A 77 -6.66 0.18 -18.97
CA GLU A 77 -7.86 0.84 -18.45
C GLU A 77 -8.06 0.49 -16.98
N SER A 78 -8.06 -0.80 -16.64
CA SER A 78 -8.20 -1.28 -15.27
C SER A 78 -7.12 -0.73 -14.32
N ALA A 79 -5.88 -0.59 -14.80
CA ALA A 79 -4.76 -0.07 -14.04
C ALA A 79 -4.89 1.43 -13.71
N ASN A 80 -5.66 2.18 -14.52
CA ASN A 80 -5.91 3.61 -14.35
C ASN A 80 -7.23 3.90 -13.61
N LEU A 81 -7.98 2.88 -13.19
CA LEU A 81 -9.16 3.06 -12.34
C LEU A 81 -8.78 3.66 -10.99
N ASP A 82 -9.62 4.56 -10.48
CA ASP A 82 -9.46 5.11 -9.13
C ASP A 82 -9.64 3.99 -8.08
N GLY A 83 -8.66 3.83 -7.18
CA GLY A 83 -8.54 2.71 -6.24
C GLY A 83 -7.45 1.69 -6.61
N MET A 84 -7.03 1.64 -7.89
CA MET A 84 -6.00 0.71 -8.38
C MET A 84 -4.58 1.28 -8.37
N GLN A 85 -4.35 2.48 -7.84
CA GLN A 85 -3.04 3.17 -7.84
C GLN A 85 -1.92 2.29 -7.29
N HIS A 86 -2.19 1.54 -6.23
CA HIS A 86 -1.22 0.65 -5.58
C HIS A 86 -0.76 -0.54 -6.44
N ARG A 87 -1.55 -0.94 -7.45
CA ARG A 87 -1.25 -2.03 -8.41
C ARG A 87 -0.95 -1.53 -9.81
N ARG A 88 -1.21 -0.26 -10.10
CA ARG A 88 -1.05 0.37 -11.43
C ARG A 88 0.27 0.00 -12.10
N LYS A 89 1.40 0.20 -11.41
CA LYS A 89 2.73 -0.10 -11.96
C LYS A 89 2.88 -1.57 -12.36
N VAL A 90 2.37 -2.49 -11.55
CA VAL A 90 2.45 -3.94 -11.79
C VAL A 90 1.58 -4.33 -12.98
N MET A 91 0.35 -3.81 -13.05
CA MET A 91 -0.54 -4.07 -14.17
C MET A 91 0.01 -3.53 -15.50
N LEU A 92 0.62 -2.34 -15.48
CA LEU A 92 1.29 -1.78 -16.66
C LEU A 92 2.50 -2.62 -17.10
N ASP A 93 3.23 -3.23 -16.17
CA ASP A 93 4.31 -4.18 -16.50
C ASP A 93 3.75 -5.45 -17.18
N PHE A 94 2.61 -5.97 -16.72
CA PHE A 94 1.91 -7.08 -17.38
C PHE A 94 1.44 -6.71 -18.79
N ALA A 95 0.81 -5.55 -18.94
CA ALA A 95 0.40 -5.01 -20.23
C ALA A 95 1.60 -4.90 -21.21
N SER A 96 2.73 -4.39 -20.73
CA SER A 96 3.98 -4.30 -21.48
C SER A 96 4.51 -5.67 -21.91
N LYS A 97 4.53 -6.67 -21.02
CA LYS A 97 4.98 -8.03 -21.34
C LYS A 97 4.10 -8.72 -22.37
N ILE A 98 2.78 -8.64 -22.23
CA ILE A 98 1.82 -9.22 -23.19
C ILE A 98 1.99 -8.54 -24.55
N ARG A 99 2.19 -7.22 -24.58
CA ARG A 99 2.46 -6.47 -25.81
C ARG A 99 3.75 -6.91 -26.50
N MET A 100 4.78 -7.28 -25.75
CA MET A 100 6.02 -7.87 -26.30
C MET A 100 5.85 -9.34 -26.73
N GLY A 101 4.63 -9.89 -26.66
CA GLY A 101 4.34 -11.26 -27.04
C GLY A 101 4.83 -12.32 -26.05
N TRP A 102 5.12 -11.93 -24.80
CA TRP A 102 5.54 -12.88 -23.77
C TRP A 102 4.34 -13.68 -23.29
N ASP A 103 4.51 -14.99 -23.19
CA ASP A 103 3.51 -15.86 -22.60
C ASP A 103 3.64 -15.80 -21.07
N LEU A 104 2.52 -15.59 -20.37
CA LEU A 104 2.51 -15.55 -18.92
C LEU A 104 2.51 -16.97 -18.36
N SER A 105 3.32 -17.21 -17.34
CA SER A 105 3.22 -18.46 -16.57
C SER A 105 1.85 -18.56 -15.88
N GLU A 106 1.41 -19.77 -15.55
CA GLU A 106 0.12 -20.00 -14.87
C GLU A 106 -0.03 -19.16 -13.59
N LYS A 107 1.05 -19.05 -12.80
CA LYS A 107 1.08 -18.22 -11.58
C LYS A 107 0.93 -16.73 -11.89
N GLN A 108 1.57 -16.26 -12.96
CA GLN A 108 1.47 -14.87 -13.40
C GLN A 108 0.07 -14.55 -13.94
N GLN A 109 -0.52 -15.48 -14.70
CA GLN A 109 -1.88 -15.36 -15.20
C GLN A 109 -2.88 -15.29 -14.04
N SER A 110 -2.80 -16.22 -13.09
CA SER A 110 -3.65 -16.18 -11.88
C SER A 110 -3.49 -14.88 -11.10
N TRP A 111 -2.28 -14.35 -10.99
CA TRP A 111 -2.05 -13.08 -10.31
C TRP A 111 -2.68 -11.90 -11.06
N LEU A 112 -2.55 -11.87 -12.39
CA LEU A 112 -3.22 -10.89 -13.24
C LEU A 112 -4.74 -10.97 -13.13
N ASP A 113 -5.30 -12.18 -13.18
CA ASP A 113 -6.74 -12.42 -13.08
C ASP A 113 -7.31 -11.90 -11.75
N ASN A 114 -6.57 -12.08 -10.65
CA ASN A 114 -6.94 -11.53 -9.33
C ASN A 114 -6.97 -9.99 -9.33
N MET A 115 -5.99 -9.33 -9.99
CA MET A 115 -5.98 -7.87 -10.12
C MET A 115 -7.11 -7.36 -11.01
N MET A 116 -7.42 -8.08 -12.09
CA MET A 116 -8.54 -7.76 -12.97
C MET A 116 -9.89 -7.97 -12.28
N ALA A 117 -10.02 -8.98 -11.43
CA ALA A 117 -11.22 -9.21 -10.62
C ALA A 117 -11.42 -8.08 -9.58
N GLU A 118 -10.35 -7.64 -8.94
CA GLU A 118 -10.37 -6.48 -8.03
C GLU A 118 -10.76 -5.19 -8.76
N ALA A 119 -10.16 -4.92 -9.92
CA ALA A 119 -10.51 -3.76 -10.75
C ALA A 119 -11.99 -3.76 -11.14
N LYS A 120 -12.53 -4.92 -11.55
CA LYS A 120 -13.97 -5.08 -11.84
C LYS A 120 -14.83 -4.83 -10.60
N LYS A 121 -14.42 -5.33 -9.43
CA LYS A 121 -15.14 -5.09 -8.18
C LYS A 121 -15.21 -3.59 -7.87
N ILE A 122 -14.09 -2.89 -8.02
CA ILE A 122 -14.01 -1.42 -7.84
C ILE A 122 -14.88 -0.69 -8.87
N GLN A 123 -14.91 -1.16 -10.13
CA GLN A 123 -15.75 -0.57 -11.16
C GLN A 123 -17.26 -0.71 -10.85
N LEU A 124 -17.68 -1.81 -10.22
CA LEU A 124 -19.08 -2.11 -9.89
C LEU A 124 -19.53 -1.48 -8.56
N GLU A 125 -18.75 -1.66 -7.50
CA GLU A 125 -19.10 -1.28 -6.13
C GLU A 125 -18.51 0.08 -5.73
N GLY A 126 -17.61 0.61 -6.54
CA GLY A 126 -16.78 1.77 -6.18
C GLY A 126 -15.57 1.38 -5.33
N LYS A 127 -14.79 2.39 -4.98
CA LYS A 127 -13.67 2.25 -4.07
C LYS A 127 -14.16 1.88 -2.67
N TRP A 128 -13.55 0.86 -2.08
CA TRP A 128 -13.83 0.52 -0.68
C TRP A 128 -13.37 1.64 0.26
N ILE A 129 -14.28 2.10 1.11
CA ILE A 129 -14.04 3.15 2.10
C ILE A 129 -14.53 2.60 3.46
N PRO A 130 -13.73 2.68 4.54
CA PRO A 130 -14.17 2.25 5.86
C PRO A 130 -15.32 3.14 6.37
N SER A 131 -16.29 2.53 7.05
CA SER A 131 -17.37 3.26 7.72
C SER A 131 -16.86 4.17 8.82
N ASP A 132 -17.61 5.21 9.19
CA ASP A 132 -17.18 6.15 10.24
C ASP A 132 -16.94 5.46 11.59
N GLU A 133 -17.78 4.49 11.95
CA GLU A 133 -17.56 3.65 13.14
C GLU A 133 -16.23 2.87 13.09
N LEU A 134 -15.90 2.33 11.91
CA LEU A 134 -14.64 1.63 11.70
C LEU A 134 -13.46 2.60 11.81
N ILE A 135 -13.60 3.82 11.31
CA ILE A 135 -12.57 4.87 11.41
C ILE A 135 -12.29 5.22 12.86
N GLU A 136 -13.32 5.39 13.69
CA GLU A 136 -13.13 5.65 15.13
C GLU A 136 -12.42 4.49 15.83
N LYS A 137 -12.77 3.24 15.51
CA LYS A 137 -12.06 2.07 16.02
C LYS A 137 -10.60 2.03 15.56
N LEU A 138 -10.31 2.41 14.31
CA LEU A 138 -8.95 2.48 13.79
C LEU A 138 -8.13 3.61 14.43
N ARG A 139 -8.74 4.78 14.69
CA ARG A 139 -8.11 5.87 15.46
C ARG A 139 -7.72 5.40 16.86
N LEU A 140 -8.63 4.69 17.54
CA LEU A 140 -8.35 4.10 18.85
C LEU A 140 -7.24 3.04 18.75
N ALA A 141 -7.24 2.20 17.72
CA ALA A 141 -6.19 1.22 17.48
C ALA A 141 -4.81 1.87 17.25
N ILE A 142 -4.74 3.00 16.53
CA ILE A 142 -3.50 3.77 16.35
C ILE A 142 -3.00 4.31 17.69
N ARG A 143 -3.89 4.86 18.53
CA ARG A 143 -3.50 5.32 19.87
C ARG A 143 -2.92 4.18 20.69
N ILE A 144 -3.60 3.03 20.73
CA ILE A 144 -3.11 1.83 21.41
C ILE A 144 -1.75 1.39 20.86
N ALA A 145 -1.58 1.43 19.54
CA ALA A 145 -0.35 1.07 18.85
C ALA A 145 0.83 1.98 19.25
N ALA A 146 0.58 3.27 19.50
CA ALA A 146 1.60 4.22 19.96
C ALA A 146 2.21 3.85 21.33
N SER A 147 1.49 3.09 22.16
CA SER A 147 2.03 2.55 23.43
C SER A 147 3.05 1.42 23.24
N LYS A 148 3.14 0.85 22.03
CA LYS A 148 3.98 -0.31 21.74
C LYS A 148 5.36 0.14 21.30
N ASN A 149 6.38 -0.62 21.73
CA ASN A 149 7.75 -0.36 21.34
C ASN A 149 8.08 -0.97 19.98
N GLU A 150 9.23 -0.60 19.44
CA GLU A 150 9.74 -1.12 18.17
C GLU A 150 9.83 -2.65 18.16
N TYR A 151 10.27 -3.25 19.28
CA TYR A 151 10.37 -4.70 19.44
C TYR A 151 9.03 -5.42 19.15
N TYR A 152 7.90 -4.87 19.62
CA TYR A 152 6.57 -5.42 19.33
C TYR A 152 6.28 -5.51 17.83
N PHE A 153 6.63 -4.46 17.08
CA PHE A 153 6.39 -4.38 15.64
C PHE A 153 7.38 -5.22 14.82
N GLN A 154 8.64 -5.29 15.24
CA GLN A 154 9.64 -6.16 14.61
C GLN A 154 9.21 -7.64 14.65
N HIS A 155 8.64 -8.10 15.76
CA HIS A 155 8.13 -9.48 15.91
C HIS A 155 6.75 -9.69 15.27
N ARG A 156 6.10 -8.61 14.81
CA ARG A 156 4.76 -8.62 14.22
C ARG A 156 4.73 -7.79 12.95
N VAL A 157 5.60 -8.14 12.00
CA VAL A 157 5.76 -7.42 10.72
C VAL A 157 4.43 -7.19 9.99
N GLY A 158 3.52 -8.16 10.02
CA GLY A 158 2.18 -7.99 9.42
C GLY A 158 1.34 -6.91 10.10
N THR A 159 1.44 -6.78 11.43
CA THR A 159 0.78 -5.71 12.19
C THR A 159 1.48 -4.36 11.98
N ALA A 160 2.81 -4.34 11.88
CA ALA A 160 3.56 -3.13 11.57
C ALA A 160 3.14 -2.54 10.22
N LYS A 161 3.10 -3.37 9.16
CA LYS A 161 2.64 -2.95 7.82
C LYS A 161 1.18 -2.46 7.83
N ALA A 162 0.31 -3.15 8.57
CA ALA A 162 -1.09 -2.74 8.72
C ALA A 162 -1.20 -1.39 9.45
N TYR A 163 -0.45 -1.20 10.54
CA TYR A 163 -0.37 0.06 11.28
C TYR A 163 0.10 1.20 10.39
N GLU A 164 1.19 1.03 9.64
CA GLU A 164 1.72 2.05 8.73
C GLU A 164 0.70 2.48 7.68
N LYS A 165 0.02 1.52 7.04
CA LYS A 165 -1.05 1.79 6.05
C LYS A 165 -2.20 2.57 6.66
N VAL A 166 -2.76 2.06 7.76
CA VAL A 166 -3.91 2.68 8.45
C VAL A 166 -3.56 4.07 8.97
N ASN A 167 -2.39 4.22 9.60
CA ASN A 167 -1.92 5.50 10.13
C ASN A 167 -1.66 6.51 9.01
N SER A 168 -1.05 6.10 7.89
CA SER A 168 -0.84 6.98 6.73
C SER A 168 -2.16 7.48 6.16
N TRP A 169 -3.14 6.58 6.00
CA TRP A 169 -4.47 6.94 5.49
C TRP A 169 -5.26 7.85 6.44
N ILE A 170 -5.28 7.54 7.75
CA ILE A 170 -5.97 8.39 8.74
C ILE A 170 -5.32 9.78 8.80
N ASN A 171 -3.99 9.87 8.83
CA ASN A 171 -3.30 11.16 8.81
C ASN A 171 -3.57 11.95 7.52
N TRP A 172 -3.68 11.27 6.38
CA TRP A 172 -4.08 11.91 5.13
C TRP A 172 -5.53 12.42 5.19
N LYS A 173 -6.47 11.60 5.68
CA LYS A 173 -7.89 11.97 5.83
C LYS A 173 -8.07 13.16 6.77
N ASP A 174 -7.36 13.17 7.90
CA ASP A 174 -7.43 14.23 8.91
C ASP A 174 -6.80 15.55 8.41
N ARG A 175 -5.87 15.48 7.45
CA ARG A 175 -5.20 16.64 6.81
C ARG A 175 -5.81 17.04 5.48
N ALA A 176 -6.82 16.34 4.98
CA ALA A 176 -7.39 16.52 3.65
C ALA A 176 -7.80 17.98 3.30
N PRO A 177 -8.26 18.85 4.23
CA PRO A 177 -8.59 20.23 3.88
C PRO A 177 -7.39 21.09 3.46
N SER A 178 -6.16 20.73 3.86
CA SER A 178 -4.96 21.59 3.69
C SER A 178 -3.98 21.14 2.60
N HIS A 179 -4.15 19.94 2.03
CA HIS A 179 -3.23 19.40 1.02
C HIS A 179 -3.96 18.86 -0.21
N GLN A 180 -4.27 19.74 -1.17
CA GLN A 180 -4.84 19.36 -2.48
C GLN A 180 -3.91 18.51 -3.36
N SER A 181 -2.65 18.25 -2.97
CA SER A 181 -1.64 17.63 -3.83
C SER A 181 -1.08 16.28 -3.37
N LEU A 182 -1.53 15.74 -2.23
CA LEU A 182 -1.02 14.44 -1.75
C LEU A 182 -1.89 13.29 -2.27
N GLU A 183 -1.27 12.39 -3.04
CA GLU A 183 -1.88 11.14 -3.50
C GLU A 183 -2.43 10.35 -2.29
N GLU A 184 -3.69 9.91 -2.39
CA GLU A 184 -4.35 9.20 -1.30
C GLU A 184 -3.63 7.86 -1.02
N PRO A 185 -3.15 7.63 0.22
CA PRO A 185 -2.54 6.35 0.58
C PRO A 185 -3.53 5.20 0.37
N HIS A 186 -3.06 4.06 -0.14
CA HIS A 186 -3.93 2.89 -0.29
C HIS A 186 -4.26 2.27 1.07
N LEU A 187 -5.56 2.18 1.35
CA LEU A 187 -6.11 1.44 2.49
C LEU A 187 -6.94 0.25 1.98
N ASP A 188 -6.71 -0.90 2.59
CA ASP A 188 -7.45 -2.13 2.30
C ASP A 188 -8.10 -2.69 3.57
N GLU A 189 -9.14 -3.51 3.37
CA GLU A 189 -9.88 -4.16 4.45
C GLU A 189 -8.97 -5.09 5.28
N TRP A 190 -7.99 -5.72 4.63
CA TRP A 190 -7.02 -6.59 5.31
C TRP A 190 -6.22 -5.82 6.36
N ALA A 191 -5.70 -4.63 6.05
CA ALA A 191 -4.90 -3.80 6.95
C ALA A 191 -5.75 -3.37 8.15
N CYS A 192 -6.99 -2.94 7.90
CA CYS A 192 -7.94 -2.57 8.94
C CYS A 192 -8.20 -3.76 9.89
N ASN A 193 -8.62 -4.89 9.34
CA ASN A 193 -8.91 -6.10 10.11
C ASN A 193 -7.68 -6.64 10.85
N LYS A 194 -6.50 -6.59 10.21
CA LYS A 194 -5.24 -7.05 10.80
C LYS A 194 -4.84 -6.20 12.01
N LEU A 195 -4.99 -4.88 11.91
CA LEU A 195 -4.69 -3.95 13.00
C LEU A 195 -5.67 -4.14 14.15
N LEU A 196 -6.98 -4.17 13.87
CA LEU A 196 -8.00 -4.39 14.90
C LEU A 196 -7.82 -5.73 15.62
N LYS A 197 -7.54 -6.80 14.87
CA LYS A 197 -7.27 -8.14 15.45
C LYS A 197 -6.04 -8.14 16.36
N ALA A 198 -5.02 -7.33 16.08
CA ALA A 198 -3.84 -7.23 16.92
C ALA A 198 -4.14 -6.67 18.32
N PHE A 199 -5.18 -5.84 18.43
CA PHE A 199 -5.63 -5.21 19.68
C PHE A 199 -6.98 -5.73 20.16
N LYS A 200 -7.45 -6.87 19.63
CA LYS A 200 -8.75 -7.47 19.95
C LYS A 200 -9.02 -7.55 21.45
N LYS A 201 -8.03 -8.00 22.24
CA LYS A 201 -8.16 -8.13 23.70
C LYS A 201 -8.41 -6.80 24.41
N ILE A 202 -7.88 -5.70 23.88
CA ILE A 202 -8.10 -4.36 24.46
C ILE A 202 -9.50 -3.86 24.11
N PHE A 203 -9.97 -4.10 22.88
CA PHE A 203 -11.36 -3.81 22.51
C PHE A 203 -12.36 -4.65 23.32
N GLU A 204 -12.10 -5.95 23.47
CA GLU A 204 -12.92 -6.84 24.30
C GLU A 204 -13.01 -6.35 25.75
N GLU A 205 -11.90 -5.84 26.30
CA GLU A 205 -11.85 -5.29 27.65
C GLU A 205 -12.54 -3.93 27.78
N LEU A 206 -12.57 -3.12 26.73
CA LEU A 206 -13.35 -1.87 26.70
C LEU A 206 -14.85 -2.15 26.61
N ASP A 207 -15.24 -3.11 25.76
CA ASP A 207 -16.63 -3.51 25.56
C ASP A 207 -17.19 -4.28 26.77
N ASN A 208 -16.35 -5.13 27.38
CA ASN A 208 -16.69 -6.00 28.50
C ASN A 208 -15.59 -5.92 29.58
N PRO A 209 -15.60 -4.88 30.42
CA PRO A 209 -14.55 -4.68 31.41
C PRO A 209 -14.48 -5.81 32.43
N SER A 210 -13.27 -6.35 32.65
CA SER A 210 -13.01 -7.37 33.67
C SER A 210 -13.28 -6.87 35.10
N HIS A 211 -13.32 -5.55 35.28
CA HIS A 211 -13.61 -4.90 36.55
C HIS A 211 -14.74 -3.89 36.35
N VAL A 212 -15.86 -4.10 37.06
CA VAL A 212 -17.05 -3.26 36.93
C VAL A 212 -16.95 -2.05 37.85
N ILE A 213 -17.63 -0.95 37.49
CA ILE A 213 -17.74 0.24 38.34
C ILE A 213 -18.29 -0.16 39.72
N GLY A 214 -17.61 0.27 40.78
CA GLY A 214 -17.93 -0.09 42.16
C GLY A 214 -17.25 -1.37 42.66
N ASP A 215 -16.53 -2.11 41.80
CA ASP A 215 -15.76 -3.27 42.25
C ASP A 215 -14.67 -2.86 43.24
N MET A 216 -14.61 -3.59 44.37
CA MET A 216 -13.51 -3.48 45.31
C MET A 216 -12.37 -4.43 44.92
N ARG A 217 -11.21 -3.85 44.62
CA ARG A 217 -9.99 -4.51 44.20
C ARG A 217 -8.82 -4.12 45.10
N TYR A 218 -7.62 -4.58 44.77
CA TYR A 218 -6.41 -4.27 45.52
C TYR A 218 -5.31 -3.76 44.61
N TYR A 219 -4.63 -2.71 45.06
CA TYR A 219 -3.43 -2.16 44.42
C TYR A 219 -2.33 -2.00 45.47
N LYS A 220 -1.19 -2.66 45.27
CA LYS A 220 -0.04 -2.64 46.21
C LYS A 220 -0.43 -2.86 47.69
N GLY A 221 -1.38 -3.77 47.95
CA GLY A 221 -1.84 -4.12 49.30
C GLY A 221 -2.90 -3.18 49.88
N GLN A 222 -3.26 -2.10 49.18
CA GLN A 222 -4.31 -1.17 49.59
C GLN A 222 -5.63 -1.49 48.87
N VAL A 223 -6.74 -1.17 49.53
CA VAL A 223 -8.08 -1.29 48.91
C VAL A 223 -8.19 -0.23 47.82
N ALA A 224 -8.68 -0.66 46.67
CA ALA A 224 -8.82 0.12 45.46
C ALA A 224 -10.26 -0.03 44.95
N LEU A 225 -10.98 1.07 44.75
CA LEU A 225 -12.36 1.05 44.24
C LEU A 225 -12.38 1.51 42.79
N ILE A 226 -12.96 0.71 41.89
CA ILE A 226 -13.13 1.11 40.48
C ILE A 226 -14.18 2.21 40.41
N ALA A 227 -13.77 3.40 39.97
CA ALA A 227 -14.61 4.58 39.99
C ALA A 227 -15.39 4.79 38.68
N ASP A 228 -14.86 4.34 37.55
CA ASP A 228 -15.47 4.51 36.24
C ASP A 228 -15.04 3.41 35.24
N ALA A 229 -15.65 3.39 34.06
CA ALA A 229 -15.32 2.49 32.95
C ALA A 229 -13.86 2.66 32.49
N PRO A 230 -13.20 1.59 32.00
CA PRO A 230 -11.85 1.72 31.49
C PRO A 230 -11.82 2.54 30.21
N TYR A 231 -10.69 3.20 29.98
CA TYR A 231 -10.47 3.96 28.76
C TYR A 231 -8.99 3.90 28.34
N VAL A 232 -8.71 4.32 27.10
CA VAL A 232 -7.34 4.38 26.58
C VAL A 232 -6.81 5.79 26.73
N THR A 233 -5.70 5.94 27.45
CA THR A 233 -5.02 7.23 27.63
C THR A 233 -4.41 7.75 26.34
N ASP A 234 -4.01 9.02 26.31
CA ASP A 234 -3.27 9.62 25.18
C ASP A 234 -1.95 8.88 24.86
N ARG A 235 -1.40 8.17 25.85
CA ARG A 235 -0.22 7.31 25.70
C ARG A 235 -0.53 5.93 25.13
N GLY A 236 -1.80 5.65 24.80
CA GLY A 236 -2.25 4.37 24.26
C GLY A 236 -2.37 3.24 25.28
N GLN A 237 -2.35 3.57 26.58
CA GLN A 237 -2.46 2.57 27.64
C GLN A 237 -3.92 2.44 28.09
N LEU A 238 -4.41 1.20 28.17
CA LEU A 238 -5.70 0.89 28.77
C LEU A 238 -5.60 1.00 30.30
N VAL A 239 -6.38 1.90 30.89
CA VAL A 239 -6.37 2.18 32.33
C VAL A 239 -7.80 2.18 32.90
N TYR A 240 -7.88 1.88 34.18
CA TYR A 240 -9.08 1.95 35.00
C TYR A 240 -8.96 3.13 35.98
N PRO A 241 -9.90 4.09 35.95
CA PRO A 241 -10.05 5.10 37.00
C PRO A 241 -10.34 4.42 38.34
N THR A 242 -9.41 4.56 39.29
CA THR A 242 -9.45 3.80 40.54
C THR A 242 -9.17 4.71 41.73
N LEU A 243 -10.05 4.70 42.73
CA LEU A 243 -9.87 5.42 43.98
C LEU A 243 -9.04 4.58 44.97
N VAL A 244 -7.88 5.09 45.38
CA VAL A 244 -7.00 4.45 46.37
C VAL A 244 -6.67 5.48 47.46
N ASN A 245 -7.02 5.18 48.71
CA ASN A 245 -6.83 6.08 49.86
C ASN A 245 -7.32 7.53 49.65
N GLY A 246 -8.45 7.69 48.95
CA GLY A 246 -9.02 9.00 48.66
C GLY A 246 -8.43 9.73 47.44
N THR A 247 -7.46 9.15 46.74
CA THR A 247 -6.86 9.71 45.52
C THR A 247 -7.28 8.92 44.29
N MET A 248 -7.65 9.62 43.22
CA MET A 248 -7.93 9.02 41.91
C MET A 248 -6.62 8.68 41.19
N LEU A 249 -6.47 7.42 40.80
CA LEU A 249 -5.33 6.89 40.05
C LEU A 249 -5.79 6.17 38.79
N GLU A 250 -4.97 6.23 37.74
CA GLU A 250 -5.15 5.48 36.51
C GLU A 250 -4.30 4.21 36.57
N LEU A 251 -4.96 3.07 36.78
CA LEU A 251 -4.27 1.80 36.96
C LEU A 251 -4.46 0.91 35.74
N GLY A 252 -3.36 0.38 35.19
CA GLY A 252 -3.44 -0.65 34.16
C GLY A 252 -4.04 -1.94 34.71
N ILE A 253 -4.68 -2.74 33.85
CA ILE A 253 -5.35 -3.99 34.23
C ILE A 253 -4.46 -4.93 35.07
N ASN A 254 -3.18 -5.06 34.71
CA ASN A 254 -2.22 -5.93 35.40
C ASN A 254 -1.82 -5.44 36.80
N MET A 255 -2.17 -4.20 37.15
CA MET A 255 -1.87 -3.61 38.45
C MET A 255 -3.02 -3.82 39.44
N ILE A 256 -4.20 -4.21 38.95
CA ILE A 256 -5.40 -4.40 39.75
C ILE A 256 -5.51 -5.89 40.11
N GLY A 257 -5.31 -6.19 41.39
CA GLY A 257 -5.38 -7.55 41.93
C GLY A 257 -6.76 -7.93 42.45
N LYS A 258 -7.12 -9.20 42.31
CA LYS A 258 -8.18 -9.82 43.14
C LYS A 258 -7.68 -9.93 44.59
N ARG A 259 -8.59 -9.84 45.56
CA ARG A 259 -8.28 -10.03 46.99
C ARG A 259 -7.50 -11.32 47.18
N ARG A 260 -6.27 -11.25 47.72
CA ARG A 260 -5.60 -12.45 48.22
C ARG A 260 -6.38 -12.93 49.43
N GLN A 261 -6.90 -14.17 49.40
CA GLN A 261 -7.35 -14.83 50.62
C GLN A 261 -6.17 -14.81 51.60
N LYS A 262 -6.42 -14.39 52.84
CA LYS A 262 -5.43 -14.57 53.91
C LYS A 262 -5.23 -16.07 54.04
N VAL A 263 -4.05 -16.56 53.64
CA VAL A 263 -3.53 -17.87 54.07
C VAL A 263 -3.00 -17.69 55.47
#